data_AF-A0A918TR60-F1
#
_entry.id   AF-A0A918TR60-F1
#
_cell.length_a   1.000
_cell.length_b   1.000
_cell.length_c   1.000
_cell.angle_alpha   90.00
_cell.angle_beta   90.00
_cell.angle_gamma   90.00
#
_symmetry.space_group_name_H-M   'P 1'
#
loop_
_entity.id
_entity.type
_entity.pdbx_description
1 polymer ?
#
loop_
_entity_poly.entity_id
_entity_poly.type
_entity_poly.pdbx_seq_one_letter_code
_entity_poly.pdbx_strand_id
1 'polypeptide(L)' 'MNLTLACTTCAKAFHAAGGNAAGLAILFLLVVIVAVLAMVGFIMVRMARREQDNLDPRYKDDFNPQSSH' A
#
# COMPACT_ATOMS: atom_id res chain seq x y z
N MET A 1 3.09 -19.08 -11.25
CA MET A 1 2.48 -17.82 -10.77
C MET A 1 0.98 -17.94 -10.93
N ASN A 2 0.26 -18.07 -9.82
CA ASN A 2 -1.16 -18.42 -9.78
C ASN A 2 -2.04 -17.24 -10.25
N LEU A 3 -3.01 -17.53 -11.12
CA LEU A 3 -4.04 -16.60 -11.64
C LEU A 3 -5.06 -16.15 -10.57
N THR A 4 -4.87 -16.52 -9.31
CA THR A 4 -5.73 -16.17 -8.17
C THR A 4 -5.47 -14.78 -7.59
N LEU A 5 -4.65 -13.95 -8.23
CA LEU A 5 -4.45 -12.56 -7.79
C LEU A 5 -5.66 -11.66 -8.10
N ALA A 6 -6.55 -12.09 -9.00
CA ALA A 6 -7.80 -11.41 -9.24
C ALA A 6 -8.86 -11.96 -8.28
N CYS A 7 -9.43 -11.09 -7.46
CA CYS A 7 -10.58 -11.40 -6.60
C CYS A 7 -11.66 -12.12 -7.42
N THR A 8 -12.41 -13.05 -6.83
CA THR A 8 -13.46 -13.83 -7.53
C THR A 8 -14.41 -12.94 -8.35
N THR A 9 -14.72 -11.75 -7.85
CA THR A 9 -15.45 -10.68 -8.55
C THR A 9 -14.76 -10.22 -9.84
N CYS A 10 -13.45 -9.94 -9.80
CA CYS A 10 -12.67 -9.54 -10.97
C CYS A 10 -12.63 -10.67 -12.00
N ALA A 11 -12.35 -11.90 -11.56
CA ALA A 11 -12.34 -13.10 -12.42
C ALA A 11 -13.71 -13.35 -13.10
N LYS A 12 -14.82 -13.19 -12.36
CA LYS A 12 -16.18 -13.29 -12.89
C LYS A 12 -16.49 -12.18 -13.91
N ALA A 13 -16.03 -10.96 -13.68
CA ALA A 13 -16.22 -9.85 -14.62
C ALA A 13 -15.46 -10.08 -15.94
N PHE A 14 -14.22 -10.59 -15.88
CA PHE A 14 -13.47 -11.00 -17.08
C PHE A 14 -14.19 -12.10 -17.88
N HIS A 15 -14.76 -13.09 -17.19
CA HIS A 15 -15.48 -14.20 -17.82
C HIS A 15 -16.83 -13.79 -18.41
N ALA A 16 -17.57 -12.89 -17.74
CA ALA A 16 -18.91 -12.46 -18.17
C ALA A 16 -18.88 -11.41 -19.29
N ALA A 17 -17.83 -10.59 -19.38
CA ALA A 17 -17.83 -9.43 -20.27
C ALA A 17 -17.12 -9.64 -21.62
N GLY A 18 -16.66 -10.85 -21.94
CA GLY A 18 -16.43 -11.31 -23.32
C GLY A 18 -15.59 -10.41 -24.23
N GLY A 19 -14.50 -9.79 -23.76
CA GLY A 19 -13.59 -9.06 -24.65
C GLY A 19 -12.58 -8.09 -23.98
N ASN A 20 -11.69 -7.52 -24.81
CA ASN A 20 -10.62 -6.59 -24.45
C ASN A 20 -11.09 -5.34 -23.66
N ALA A 21 -12.35 -4.93 -23.85
CA ALA A 21 -12.93 -3.74 -23.19
C ALA A 21 -13.07 -3.90 -21.66
N ALA A 22 -13.43 -5.09 -21.18
CA ALA A 22 -13.50 -5.37 -19.75
C ALA A 22 -12.11 -5.45 -19.11
N GLY A 23 -11.11 -5.91 -19.88
CA GLY A 23 -9.72 -5.93 -19.46
C GLY A 23 -9.17 -4.54 -19.18
N LEU A 24 -9.49 -3.56 -20.04
CA LEU A 24 -9.07 -2.17 -19.86
C LEU A 24 -9.72 -1.52 -18.63
N ALA A 25 -11.01 -1.76 -18.38
CA ALA A 25 -11.68 -1.22 -17.19
C ALA A 25 -11.05 -1.72 -15.89
N ILE A 26 -10.66 -3.00 -15.84
CA ILE A 26 -10.05 -3.59 -14.64
C ILE A 26 -8.60 -3.12 -14.47
N LEU A 27 -7.84 -2.99 -15.56
CA LEU A 27 -6.50 -2.39 -15.50
C LEU A 27 -6.56 -0.93 -15.01
N PHE A 28 -7.54 -0.16 -15.47
CA PHE A 28 -7.74 1.21 -15.01
C PHE A 28 -7.98 1.27 -13.49
N LEU A 29 -8.86 0.40 -12.98
CA LEU A 29 -9.13 0.31 -11.54
C LEU A 29 -7.86 -0.04 -10.75
N LEU A 30 -7.07 -1.02 -11.22
CA LEU A 30 -5.81 -1.38 -10.58
C LEU A 30 -4.79 -0.23 -10.57
N VAL A 31 -4.67 0.51 -11.68
CA VAL A 31 -3.80 1.69 -11.75
C VAL A 31 -4.22 2.74 -10.71
N VAL A 32 -5.53 2.99 -10.56
CA VAL A 32 -6.04 3.93 -9.57
C VAL A 32 -5.74 3.45 -8.14
N ILE A 33 -5.95 2.15 -7.83
CA ILE A 33 -5.61 1.60 -6.51
C ILE A 33 -4.12 1.79 -6.21
N VAL A 34 -3.25 1.44 -7.15
CA VAL A 34 -1.80 1.56 -6.99
C VAL A 34 -1.41 3.03 -6.79
N ALA A 35 -2.00 3.96 -7.53
CA ALA A 35 -1.75 5.39 -7.37
C ALA A 35 -2.17 5.90 -5.98
N VAL A 36 -3.33 5.48 -5.46
CA VAL A 36 -3.80 5.83 -4.12
C VAL A 36 -2.86 5.26 -3.04
N LEU A 37 -2.49 3.99 -3.15
CA LEU A 37 -1.56 3.35 -2.21
C LEU A 37 -0.19 4.03 -2.22
N ALA A 38 0.33 4.38 -3.40
CA ALA A 38 1.59 5.12 -3.53
C ALA A 38 1.49 6.50 -2.91
N MET A 39 0.38 7.23 -3.09
CA MET A 39 0.16 8.54 -2.49
C MET A 39 0.11 8.46 -0.96
N VAL A 40 -0.67 7.52 -0.41
CA VAL A 40 -0.75 7.32 1.05
C VAL A 40 0.61 6.94 1.62
N GLY A 41 1.32 6.00 0.98
CA GLY A 41 2.66 5.59 1.38
C GLY A 41 3.66 6.75 1.32
N PHE A 42 3.62 7.58 0.27
CA PHE A 42 4.47 8.77 0.14
C PHE A 42 4.22 9.77 1.27
N ILE A 43 2.96 10.04 1.61
CA ILE A 43 2.61 10.93 2.70
C ILE A 43 3.10 10.34 4.03
N MET A 44 2.86 9.06 4.30
CA MET A 44 3.35 8.39 5.52
C MET A 44 4.88 8.51 5.65
N VAL A 45 5.63 8.21 4.59
CA VAL A 45 7.10 8.33 4.60
C VAL A 45 7.53 9.77 4.84
N ARG A 46 6.86 10.75 4.22
CA ARG A 46 7.19 12.17 4.40
C ARG A 46 6.88 12.64 5.83
N MET A 47 5.81 12.15 6.44
CA MET A 47 5.47 12.44 7.84
C MET A 47 6.47 11.80 8.78
N ALA A 48 6.81 10.52 8.60
CA ALA A 48 7.82 9.83 9.41
C ALA A 48 9.19 10.53 9.35
N ARG A 49 9.60 11.03 8.17
CA ARG A 49 10.84 11.82 8.04
C ARG A 49 10.76 13.15 8.79
N ARG A 50 9.63 13.86 8.71
CA ARG A 50 9.41 15.10 9.47
C ARG A 50 9.42 14.86 10.97
N GLU A 51 8.80 13.77 11.41
CA GLU A 51 8.81 13.35 12.81
C GLU A 51 10.23 13.07 13.27
N GLN A 52 11.07 12.39 12.46
CA GLN A 52 12.47 12.14 12.78
C GLN A 52 13.30 13.43 12.92
N ASP A 53 13.08 14.43 12.06
CA ASP A 53 13.81 15.70 12.10
C ASP A 53 13.40 16.58 13.31
N ASN A 54 12.16 16.44 13.78
CA ASN A 54 11.58 17.26 14.84
C ASN A 54 11.36 16.49 16.15
N LEU A 55 11.80 15.23 16.23
CA LEU A 55 11.81 14.43 17.45
C LEU A 55 12.94 14.92 18.33
N ASP A 56 12.60 15.38 19.54
CA ASP A 56 13.61 15.72 20.54
C ASP A 56 14.43 14.45 20.87
N PRO A 57 15.76 14.45 20.61
CA PRO A 57 16.63 13.30 20.89
C PRO A 57 16.52 12.82 22.33
N ARG A 58 16.13 13.70 23.26
CA ARG A 58 15.98 13.40 24.69
C ARG A 58 14.87 12.39 25.00
N TYR A 59 13.84 12.29 24.16
CA TYR A 59 12.70 11.37 24.32
C TYR A 59 12.76 10.17 23.37
N LYS A 60 13.87 9.98 22.66
CA LYS A 60 14.11 8.73 21.93
C LYS A 60 14.46 7.67 22.96
N ASP A 61 13.55 6.72 23.15
CA ASP A 61 13.83 5.55 23.97
C ASP A 61 14.95 4.74 23.31
N ASP A 62 16.16 4.87 23.84
CA ASP A 62 17.23 3.93 23.54
C ASP A 62 16.85 2.60 24.18
N PHE A 63 16.79 1.53 23.36
CA PHE A 63 16.57 0.19 23.87
C PHE A 63 17.74 -0.19 24.79
N ASN A 64 17.53 -0.10 26.10
CA ASN A 64 18.50 -0.51 27.12
C ASN A 64 18.09 -1.87 27.70
N PRO A 65 18.77 -2.98 27.35
CA PRO A 65 18.46 -4.30 27.89
C PRO A 65 18.71 -4.44 29.41
N GLN A 66 19.23 -3.40 30.08
CA GLN A 66 19.56 -3.41 31.51
C GLN A 66 18.48 -2.77 32.41
N SER A 67 17.39 -2.21 31.87
CA SER A 67 16.40 -1.46 32.67
C SER A 67 15.25 -2.32 33.27
N SER A 68 15.31 -3.64 33.13
CA SER A 68 14.28 -4.58 33.62
C SER A 68 14.75 -5.41 34.82
N HIS A 69 15.64 -4.85 35.65
CA HIS A 69 16.19 -5.51 36.83
C HIS A 69 15.72 -4.87 38.14
#